data_AF-A0A7K4CLE8-F1
#
_entry.id   AF-A0A7K4CLE8-F1
#
_cell.length_a   1.000
_cell.length_b   1.000
_cell.length_c   1.000
_cell.angle_alpha   90.00
_cell.angle_beta   90.00
_cell.angle_gamma   90.00
#
_symmetry.space_group_name_H-M   'P 1'
#
loop_
_entity.id
_entity.type
_entity.pdbx_description
1 polymer ?
#
loop_
_entity_poly.entity_id
_entity_poly.type
_entity_poly.pdbx_seq_one_letter_code
_entity_poly.pdbx_strand_id
1 'polypeptide(L)'
;MDHFDAEEAETLEKIAKLYNYEKGLMIYAEELADESFIPAINEIKDAFDHLMRVFSVKFGLRERDSNYVNDNLDATFRHLYRATFDLLDFIRFLQKERIYESVKDFSRETLVKVFPEYYNTIVPEIESAMQKIPRYKSEKDIGNPNLESVKGYVEIIEGTKTHFAKINERMPSLVDYENRMKREEQQKEMKQYAIYGIIAIVAAAIGAIISYLIMTPS
;
A
#
# COMPACT_ATOMS: atom_id res chain seq x y z
N MET A 1 26.95 -32.12 1.98
CA MET A 1 26.59 -31.76 0.59
C MET A 1 26.62 -32.98 -0.33
N ASP A 2 26.96 -34.17 0.19
CA ASP A 2 27.30 -35.37 -0.57
C ASP A 2 26.14 -36.02 -1.36
N HIS A 3 24.93 -35.48 -1.27
CA HIS A 3 23.75 -35.97 -2.00
C HIS A 3 23.38 -35.10 -3.22
N PHE A 4 23.97 -33.91 -3.34
CA PHE A 4 23.68 -32.97 -4.43
C PHE A 4 24.95 -32.72 -5.24
N ASP A 5 24.81 -32.64 -6.56
CA ASP A 5 25.90 -32.18 -7.41
C ASP A 5 26.05 -30.64 -7.33
N ALA A 6 27.06 -30.11 -8.02
CA ALA A 6 27.37 -28.69 -7.96
C ALA A 6 26.27 -27.80 -8.54
N GLU A 7 25.58 -28.25 -9.59
CA GLU A 7 24.51 -27.49 -10.25
C GLU A 7 23.26 -27.46 -9.37
N GLU A 8 22.88 -28.62 -8.82
CA GLU A 8 21.77 -28.72 -7.87
C GLU A 8 22.03 -27.88 -6.61
N ALA A 9 23.26 -27.88 -6.09
CA ALA A 9 23.64 -27.08 -4.93
C ALA A 9 23.54 -25.57 -5.21
N GLU A 10 23.97 -25.12 -6.40
CA GLU A 10 23.84 -23.72 -6.83
C GLU A 10 22.36 -23.30 -6.91
N THR A 11 21.52 -24.15 -7.49
CA THR A 11 20.08 -23.89 -7.61
C THR A 11 19.40 -23.86 -6.25
N LEU A 12 19.75 -24.76 -5.34
CA LEU A 12 19.27 -24.73 -3.95
C LEU A 12 19.69 -23.46 -3.21
N GLU A 13 20.90 -22.96 -3.44
CA GLU A 13 21.33 -21.67 -2.88
C GLU A 13 20.46 -20.52 -3.40
N LYS A 14 20.16 -20.49 -4.70
CA LYS A 14 19.25 -19.48 -5.30
C LYS A 14 17.84 -19.56 -4.71
N ILE A 15 17.29 -20.77 -4.58
CA ILE A 15 16.00 -21.03 -3.93
C ILE A 15 16.01 -20.50 -2.49
N ALA A 16 17.03 -20.83 -1.70
CA ALA A 16 17.13 -20.40 -0.31
C ALA A 16 17.21 -18.88 -0.18
N LYS A 17 17.98 -18.21 -1.04
CA LYS A 17 18.06 -16.74 -1.07
C LYS A 17 16.69 -16.13 -1.39
N LEU A 18 16.02 -16.63 -2.43
CA LEU A 18 14.71 -16.13 -2.85
C LEU A 18 13.64 -16.37 -1.78
N TYR A 19 13.63 -17.53 -1.13
CA TYR A 19 12.71 -17.83 -0.03
C TYR A 19 12.92 -16.91 1.17
N ASN A 20 14.15 -16.67 1.60
CA ASN A 20 14.40 -15.73 2.71
C ASN A 20 13.94 -14.31 2.38
N TYR A 21 14.09 -13.92 1.11
CA TYR A 21 13.61 -12.65 0.62
C TYR A 21 12.07 -12.56 0.63
N GLU A 22 11.42 -13.55 0.04
CA GLU A 22 9.97 -13.71 -0.01
C GLU A 22 9.34 -13.73 1.38
N LYS A 23 9.92 -14.48 2.33
CA LYS A 23 9.53 -14.49 3.74
C LYS A 23 9.51 -13.09 4.36
N GLY A 24 10.51 -12.26 4.05
CA GLY A 24 10.56 -10.88 4.53
C GLY A 24 9.39 -10.04 4.00
N LEU A 25 9.01 -10.25 2.73
CA LEU A 25 7.84 -9.60 2.14
C LEU A 25 6.54 -10.10 2.77
N MET A 26 6.40 -11.41 3.02
CA MET A 26 5.21 -11.97 3.67
C MET A 26 4.98 -11.33 5.04
N ILE A 27 6.03 -11.28 5.89
CA ILE A 27 5.95 -10.64 7.21
C ILE A 27 5.56 -9.16 7.07
N TYR A 28 6.15 -8.46 6.10
CA TYR A 28 5.79 -7.06 5.89
C TYR A 28 4.34 -6.87 5.43
N ALA A 29 3.81 -7.79 4.62
CA ALA A 29 2.41 -7.78 4.21
C ALA A 29 1.47 -8.02 5.40
N GLU A 30 1.83 -8.93 6.31
CA GLU A 30 1.08 -9.21 7.55
C GLU A 30 1.08 -8.01 8.52
N GLU A 31 2.15 -7.21 8.55
CA GLU A 31 2.16 -5.93 9.31
C GLU A 31 1.28 -4.85 8.65
N LEU A 32 1.02 -4.98 7.35
CA LEU A 32 0.19 -4.05 6.60
C LEU A 32 -1.30 -4.38 6.68
N ALA A 33 -1.67 -5.65 6.80
CA ALA A 33 -3.03 -6.14 6.85
C ALA A 33 -3.19 -7.32 7.80
N ASP A 34 -4.31 -7.39 8.53
CA ASP A 34 -4.62 -8.47 9.48
C ASP A 34 -4.91 -9.83 8.80
N GLU A 35 -4.87 -9.90 7.46
CA GLU A 35 -5.20 -11.09 6.67
C GLU A 35 -3.98 -11.62 5.92
N SER A 36 -3.84 -12.95 5.89
CA SER A 36 -2.81 -13.63 5.12
C SER A 36 -3.12 -13.65 3.62
N PHE A 37 -2.10 -13.45 2.79
CA PHE A 37 -2.26 -13.46 1.34
C PHE A 37 -2.21 -14.88 0.74
N ILE A 38 -3.39 -15.49 0.64
CA ILE A 38 -3.58 -16.88 0.20
C ILE A 38 -2.90 -17.23 -1.14
N PRO A 39 -2.90 -16.37 -2.20
CA PRO A 39 -2.24 -16.69 -3.45
C PRO A 39 -0.75 -17.00 -3.29
N ALA A 40 0.00 -16.18 -2.54
CA ALA A 40 1.41 -16.42 -2.29
C ALA A 40 1.65 -17.67 -1.43
N ILE A 41 0.78 -17.93 -0.43
CA ILE A 41 0.86 -19.14 0.40
C ILE A 41 0.70 -20.40 -0.46
N ASN A 42 -0.23 -20.39 -1.42
CA ASN A 42 -0.42 -21.52 -2.33
C ASN A 42 0.82 -21.78 -3.19
N GLU A 43 1.45 -20.73 -3.71
CA GLU A 43 2.68 -20.85 -4.48
C GLU A 43 3.86 -21.37 -3.62
N ILE A 44 3.98 -20.94 -2.36
CA ILE A 44 4.99 -21.46 -1.43
C ILE A 44 4.75 -22.94 -1.13
N LYS A 45 3.49 -23.34 -0.94
CA LYS A 45 3.12 -24.74 -0.74
C LYS A 45 3.49 -25.58 -1.97
N ASP A 46 3.18 -25.11 -3.17
CA ASP A 46 3.52 -25.81 -4.41
C ASP A 46 5.05 -25.88 -4.61
N ALA A 47 5.79 -24.82 -4.27
CA ALA A 47 7.26 -24.83 -4.24
C ALA A 47 7.79 -25.90 -3.26
N PHE A 48 7.23 -25.96 -2.05
CA PHE A 48 7.61 -26.95 -1.05
C PHE A 48 7.32 -28.38 -1.51
N ASP A 49 6.17 -28.62 -2.15
CA ASP A 49 5.84 -29.92 -2.72
C ASP A 49 6.87 -30.38 -3.76
N HIS A 50 7.32 -29.47 -4.65
CA HIS A 50 8.38 -29.76 -5.61
C HIS A 50 9.73 -30.05 -4.93
N LEU A 51 10.09 -29.27 -3.91
CA LEU A 51 11.30 -29.49 -3.14
C LEU A 51 11.29 -30.84 -2.40
N MET A 52 10.14 -31.24 -1.84
CA MET A 52 9.99 -32.55 -1.19
C MET A 52 10.10 -33.71 -2.18
N ARG A 53 9.70 -33.53 -3.45
CA ARG A 53 9.93 -34.53 -4.52
C ARG A 53 11.42 -34.71 -4.79
N VAL A 54 12.21 -33.64 -4.76
CA VAL A 54 13.67 -33.71 -4.90
C VAL A 54 14.27 -34.51 -3.75
N PHE A 55 13.93 -34.16 -2.50
CA PHE A 55 14.43 -34.89 -1.32
C PHE A 55 14.00 -36.36 -1.31
N SER A 56 12.80 -36.67 -1.78
CA SER A 56 12.33 -38.06 -1.91
C SER A 56 13.23 -38.89 -2.84
N VAL A 57 13.74 -38.31 -3.92
CA VAL A 57 14.69 -38.99 -4.82
C VAL A 57 16.07 -39.09 -4.15
N LYS A 58 16.57 -37.98 -3.60
CA LYS A 58 17.91 -37.93 -2.98
C LYS A 58 18.08 -38.82 -1.76
N PHE A 59 17.00 -39.09 -1.03
CA PHE A 59 16.99 -40.03 0.09
C PHE A 59 16.65 -41.47 -0.32
N GLY A 60 16.52 -41.77 -1.62
CA GLY A 60 16.26 -43.12 -2.12
C GLY A 60 14.83 -43.62 -1.84
N LEU A 61 13.89 -42.73 -1.53
CA LEU A 61 12.48 -43.09 -1.33
C LEU A 61 11.73 -43.28 -2.66
N ARG A 62 12.29 -42.75 -3.77
CA ARG A 62 11.79 -42.89 -5.14
C ARG A 62 12.95 -42.97 -6.12
N GLU A 63 12.84 -43.83 -7.13
CA GLU A 63 13.82 -43.93 -8.21
C GLU A 63 13.42 -43.03 -9.39
N ARG A 64 14.26 -42.03 -9.70
CA ARG A 64 14.13 -41.08 -10.83
C ARG A 64 15.52 -40.65 -11.30
N ASP A 65 15.59 -40.07 -12.50
CA ASP A 65 16.84 -39.55 -13.07
C ASP A 65 17.18 -38.14 -12.55
N SER A 66 18.37 -37.64 -12.90
CA SER A 66 18.80 -36.29 -12.51
C SER A 66 17.97 -35.18 -13.18
N ASN A 67 17.49 -35.42 -14.40
CA ASN A 67 16.62 -34.46 -15.09
C ASN A 67 15.35 -34.19 -14.28
N TYR A 68 14.72 -35.23 -13.75
CA TYR A 68 13.58 -35.08 -12.85
C TYR A 68 13.92 -34.25 -11.60
N VAL A 69 15.12 -34.39 -11.04
CA VAL A 69 15.56 -33.57 -9.89
C VAL A 69 15.67 -32.10 -10.30
N ASN A 70 16.39 -31.80 -11.38
CA ASN A 70 16.59 -30.44 -11.87
C ASN A 70 15.27 -29.77 -12.25
N ASP A 71 14.36 -30.49 -12.92
CA ASP A 71 13.04 -29.98 -13.28
C ASP A 71 12.22 -29.57 -12.04
N ASN A 72 12.33 -30.31 -10.94
CA ASN A 72 11.64 -29.98 -9.69
C ASN A 72 12.33 -28.86 -8.91
N LEU A 73 13.67 -28.74 -8.97
CA LEU A 73 14.37 -27.58 -8.42
C LEU A 73 13.99 -26.30 -9.17
N ASP A 74 13.96 -26.34 -10.50
CA ASP A 74 13.51 -25.22 -11.31
C ASP A 74 12.04 -24.88 -11.03
N ALA A 75 11.17 -25.89 -10.90
CA ALA A 75 9.78 -25.67 -10.53
C ALA A 75 9.66 -24.99 -9.15
N THR A 76 10.42 -25.44 -8.16
CA THR A 76 10.50 -24.82 -6.83
C THR A 76 10.85 -23.34 -6.95
N PHE A 77 11.90 -23.02 -7.70
CA PHE A 77 12.32 -21.64 -7.90
C PHE A 77 11.25 -20.79 -8.59
N ARG A 78 10.62 -21.31 -9.65
CA ARG A 78 9.55 -20.60 -10.39
C ARG A 78 8.33 -20.29 -9.53
N HIS A 79 7.93 -21.20 -8.63
CA HIS A 79 6.84 -20.97 -7.69
C HIS A 79 7.18 -19.88 -6.66
N LEU A 80 8.38 -19.93 -6.06
CA LEU A 80 8.83 -18.85 -5.16
C LEU A 80 8.94 -17.50 -5.88
N TYR A 81 9.41 -17.50 -7.12
CA TYR A 81 9.48 -16.30 -7.94
C TYR A 81 8.09 -15.73 -8.20
N ARG A 82 7.10 -16.58 -8.50
CA ARG A 82 5.70 -16.15 -8.65
C ARG A 82 5.14 -15.59 -7.35
N ALA A 83 5.30 -16.30 -6.23
CA ALA A 83 4.89 -15.86 -4.90
C ALA A 83 5.46 -14.48 -4.55
N THR A 84 6.74 -14.25 -4.86
CA THR A 84 7.42 -12.97 -4.64
C THR A 84 6.73 -11.83 -5.38
N PHE A 85 6.42 -12.01 -6.67
CA PHE A 85 5.71 -10.97 -7.44
C PHE A 85 4.29 -10.74 -6.91
N ASP A 86 3.59 -11.81 -6.55
CA ASP A 86 2.22 -11.70 -6.06
C ASP A 86 2.19 -10.94 -4.71
N LEU A 87 3.17 -11.18 -3.84
CA LEU A 87 3.36 -10.40 -2.60
C LEU A 87 3.70 -8.94 -2.88
N LEU A 88 4.59 -8.65 -3.83
CA LEU A 88 4.93 -7.27 -4.19
C LEU A 88 3.73 -6.49 -4.71
N ASP A 89 2.87 -7.15 -5.52
CA ASP A 89 1.60 -6.56 -5.96
C ASP A 89 0.66 -6.28 -4.78
N PHE A 90 0.52 -7.25 -3.88
CA PHE A 90 -0.34 -7.14 -2.71
C PHE A 90 0.13 -6.04 -1.75
N ILE A 91 1.40 -6.04 -1.37
CA ILE A 91 2.01 -5.01 -0.52
C ILE A 91 1.82 -3.63 -1.13
N ARG A 92 2.08 -3.48 -2.44
CA ARG A 92 1.90 -2.20 -3.13
C ARG A 92 0.46 -1.70 -3.07
N PHE A 93 -0.51 -2.60 -3.20
CA PHE A 93 -1.92 -2.27 -3.03
C PHE A 93 -2.20 -1.80 -1.60
N LEU A 94 -1.79 -2.56 -0.58
CA LEU A 94 -1.99 -2.22 0.83
C LEU A 94 -1.33 -0.89 1.21
N GLN A 95 -0.10 -0.65 0.76
CA GLN A 95 0.60 0.60 1.01
C GLN A 95 -0.14 1.80 0.42
N LYS A 96 -0.63 1.68 -0.83
CA LYS A 96 -1.40 2.74 -1.48
C LYS A 96 -2.69 3.04 -0.71
N GLU A 97 -3.42 2.01 -0.33
CA GLU A 97 -4.63 2.14 0.47
C GLU A 97 -4.34 2.83 1.81
N ARG A 98 -3.31 2.38 2.53
CA ARG A 98 -2.92 2.94 3.82
C ARG A 98 -2.49 4.41 3.74
N ILE A 99 -1.80 4.80 2.67
CA ILE A 99 -1.47 6.21 2.40
C ILE A 99 -2.74 7.03 2.21
N TYR A 100 -3.67 6.56 1.37
CA TYR A 100 -4.95 7.24 1.13
C TYR A 100 -5.76 7.38 2.44
N GLU A 101 -5.91 6.29 3.18
CA GLU A 101 -6.63 6.24 4.45
C GLU A 101 -6.03 7.16 5.51
N SER A 102 -4.71 7.33 5.51
CA SER A 102 -4.02 8.20 6.47
C SER A 102 -4.29 9.69 6.24
N VAL A 103 -4.71 10.08 5.04
CA VAL A 103 -4.84 11.50 4.67
C VAL A 103 -6.22 11.92 4.19
N LYS A 104 -7.15 10.97 3.97
CA LYS A 104 -8.47 11.22 3.38
C LYS A 104 -9.35 12.21 4.15
N ASP A 105 -9.16 12.33 5.47
CA ASP A 105 -9.97 13.17 6.35
C ASP A 105 -9.45 14.62 6.45
N PHE A 106 -8.31 14.92 5.81
CA PHE A 106 -7.76 16.27 5.74
C PHE A 106 -8.20 16.99 4.47
N SER A 107 -8.53 18.27 4.63
CA SER A 107 -8.82 19.12 3.48
C SER A 107 -7.57 19.28 2.59
N ARG A 108 -7.81 19.53 1.30
CA ARG A 108 -6.73 19.85 0.36
C ARG A 108 -5.92 21.07 0.82
N GLU A 109 -6.58 22.06 1.40
CA GLU A 109 -5.91 23.25 1.94
C GLU A 109 -4.92 22.88 3.04
N THR A 110 -5.35 22.07 4.03
CA THR A 110 -4.46 21.57 5.10
C THR A 110 -3.27 20.82 4.53
N LEU A 111 -3.49 19.88 3.61
CA LEU A 111 -2.42 19.10 3.00
C LEU A 111 -1.43 20.01 2.25
N VAL A 112 -1.91 20.98 1.46
CA VAL A 112 -1.03 21.90 0.73
C VAL A 112 -0.25 22.82 1.68
N LYS A 113 -0.86 23.26 2.78
CA LYS A 113 -0.24 24.21 3.73
C LYS A 113 0.76 23.55 4.68
N VAL A 114 0.42 22.37 5.19
CA VAL A 114 1.19 21.69 6.25
C VAL A 114 2.11 20.61 5.68
N PHE A 115 1.70 19.98 4.57
CA PHE A 115 2.44 18.88 3.96
C PHE A 115 2.47 18.95 2.43
N PRO A 116 3.02 20.03 1.84
CA PRO A 116 3.03 20.24 0.39
C PRO A 116 3.71 19.11 -0.40
N GLU A 117 4.69 18.44 0.23
CA GLU A 117 5.39 17.27 -0.32
C GLU A 117 4.44 16.11 -0.68
N TYR A 118 3.26 16.03 -0.05
CA TYR A 118 2.26 15.03 -0.37
C TYR A 118 1.84 15.11 -1.85
N TYR A 119 1.49 16.29 -2.34
CA TYR A 119 1.07 16.49 -3.73
C TYR A 119 2.26 16.68 -4.69
N ASN A 120 3.36 17.25 -4.21
CA ASN A 120 4.51 17.57 -5.07
C ASN A 120 5.45 16.38 -5.30
N THR A 121 5.44 15.39 -4.41
CA THR A 121 6.41 14.29 -4.42
C THR A 121 5.73 12.94 -4.24
N ILE A 122 4.98 12.74 -3.14
CA ILE A 122 4.45 11.42 -2.78
C ILE A 122 3.44 10.91 -3.82
N VAL A 123 2.43 11.72 -4.17
CA VAL A 123 1.43 11.34 -5.18
C VAL A 123 2.09 11.05 -6.55
N PRO A 124 2.94 11.94 -7.10
CA PRO A 124 3.66 11.66 -8.35
C PRO A 124 4.50 10.38 -8.31
N GLU A 125 5.19 10.08 -7.21
CA GLU A 125 6.01 8.87 -7.11
C GLU A 125 5.13 7.60 -7.09
N ILE A 126 4.01 7.60 -6.37
CA ILE A 126 3.02 6.50 -6.38
C ILE A 126 2.42 6.31 -7.77
N GLU A 127 2.12 7.40 -8.49
CA GLU A 127 1.63 7.33 -9.86
C GLU A 127 2.70 6.81 -10.83
N SER A 128 3.97 7.20 -10.64
CA SER A 128 5.08 6.71 -11.46
C SER A 128 5.27 5.19 -11.32
N ALA A 129 4.95 4.64 -10.14
CA ALA A 129 4.97 3.19 -9.92
C ALA A 129 3.98 2.46 -10.84
N MET A 130 2.85 3.08 -11.19
CA MET A 130 1.88 2.51 -12.16
C MET A 130 2.46 2.33 -13.55
N GLN A 131 3.50 3.08 -13.92
CA GLN A 131 4.18 2.95 -15.20
C GLN A 131 5.34 1.96 -15.15
N LYS A 132 6.07 1.91 -14.02
CA LYS A 132 7.25 1.04 -13.85
C LYS A 132 6.89 -0.42 -13.59
N ILE A 133 5.85 -0.68 -12.80
CA ILE A 133 5.45 -2.04 -12.39
C ILE A 133 5.03 -2.91 -13.58
N PRO A 134 4.21 -2.45 -14.56
CA PRO A 134 3.89 -3.24 -15.74
C PRO A 134 5.13 -3.67 -16.52
N ARG A 135 6.20 -2.86 -16.53
CA ARG A 135 7.47 -3.23 -17.17
C ARG A 135 8.09 -4.43 -16.46
N TYR A 136 8.26 -4.36 -15.14
CA TYR A 136 8.81 -5.49 -14.37
C TYR A 136 7.95 -6.75 -14.47
N LYS A 137 6.63 -6.61 -14.59
CA LYS A 137 5.71 -7.74 -14.80
C LYS A 137 5.77 -8.29 -16.23
N SER A 138 6.05 -7.45 -17.24
CA SER A 138 6.24 -7.90 -18.62
C SER A 138 7.59 -8.60 -18.83
N GLU A 139 8.60 -8.20 -18.04
CA GLU A 139 9.92 -8.84 -17.98
C GLU A 139 9.93 -10.09 -17.10
N LYS A 140 8.82 -10.39 -16.39
CA LYS A 140 8.63 -11.61 -15.59
C LYS A 140 8.55 -12.81 -16.53
N ASP A 141 9.71 -13.30 -16.95
CA ASP A 141 9.83 -14.58 -17.63
C ASP A 141 9.90 -15.69 -16.58
N ILE A 142 8.81 -16.44 -16.46
CA ILE A 142 8.75 -17.59 -15.54
C ILE A 142 9.68 -18.71 -16.02
N GLY A 143 9.95 -18.81 -17.32
CA GLY A 143 10.89 -19.77 -17.91
C GLY A 143 12.36 -19.36 -17.75
N ASN A 144 12.65 -18.06 -17.61
CA ASN A 144 13.98 -17.53 -17.35
C ASN A 144 13.96 -16.41 -16.29
N PRO A 145 13.79 -16.78 -15.02
CA PRO A 145 13.52 -15.81 -13.97
C PRO A 145 14.74 -14.93 -13.66
N ASN A 146 14.52 -13.62 -13.71
CA ASN A 146 15.52 -12.59 -13.46
C ASN A 146 15.25 -11.88 -12.13
N LEU A 147 16.25 -11.86 -11.24
CA LEU A 147 16.15 -11.19 -9.94
C LEU A 147 16.25 -9.65 -10.04
N GLU A 148 16.74 -9.09 -11.14
CA GLU A 148 16.82 -7.63 -11.31
C GLU A 148 15.44 -6.97 -11.37
N SER A 149 14.48 -7.59 -12.05
CA SER A 149 13.09 -7.09 -12.08
C SER A 149 12.43 -7.16 -10.70
N VAL A 150 12.80 -8.15 -9.87
CA VAL A 150 12.39 -8.22 -8.45
C VAL A 150 12.98 -7.03 -7.69
N LYS A 151 14.30 -6.81 -7.76
CA LYS A 151 14.97 -5.69 -7.08
C LYS A 151 14.38 -4.34 -7.46
N GLY A 152 14.15 -4.10 -8.74
CA GLY A 152 13.57 -2.83 -9.21
C GLY A 152 12.14 -2.60 -8.72
N TYR A 153 11.35 -3.65 -8.50
CA TYR A 153 10.04 -3.53 -7.87
C TYR A 153 10.19 -3.27 -6.36
N VAL A 154 11.11 -3.94 -5.70
CA VAL A 154 11.36 -3.77 -4.27
C VAL A 154 11.74 -2.34 -3.92
N GLU A 155 12.55 -1.68 -4.74
CA GLU A 155 12.88 -0.26 -4.57
C GLU A 155 11.63 0.64 -4.55
N ILE A 156 10.60 0.30 -5.33
CA ILE A 156 9.31 1.02 -5.32
C ILE A 156 8.58 0.81 -3.99
N ILE A 157 8.58 -0.41 -3.46
CA ILE A 157 7.95 -0.75 -2.17
C ILE A 157 8.63 -0.01 -1.02
N GLU A 158 9.97 -0.01 -1.00
CA GLU A 158 10.76 0.68 0.02
C GLU A 158 10.63 2.21 -0.07
N GLY A 159 10.55 2.76 -1.30
CA GLY A 159 10.23 4.17 -1.51
C GLY A 159 8.86 4.54 -0.93
N THR A 160 7.84 3.71 -1.20
CA THR A 160 6.49 3.92 -0.68
C THR A 160 6.44 3.81 0.85
N LYS A 161 7.16 2.86 1.43
CA LYS A 161 7.33 2.72 2.89
C LYS A 161 7.96 3.97 3.52
N THR A 162 8.94 4.57 2.84
CA THR A 162 9.56 5.83 3.26
C THR A 162 8.56 6.98 3.25
N HIS A 163 7.66 7.04 2.26
CA HIS A 163 6.57 8.03 2.25
C HIS A 163 5.60 7.84 3.42
N PHE A 164 5.28 6.59 3.77
CA PHE A 164 4.41 6.30 4.90
C PHE A 164 4.99 6.82 6.22
N ALA A 165 6.30 6.64 6.44
CA ALA A 165 6.98 7.22 7.61
C ALA A 165 6.85 8.76 7.65
N LYS A 166 7.07 9.44 6.52
CA LYS A 166 6.90 10.90 6.42
C LYS A 166 5.47 11.35 6.71
N ILE A 167 4.47 10.63 6.23
CA ILE A 167 3.06 10.93 6.52
C ILE A 167 2.81 10.85 8.03
N ASN A 168 3.27 9.78 8.68
CA ASN A 168 3.10 9.60 10.12
C ASN A 168 3.78 10.69 10.94
N GLU A 169 4.99 11.12 10.54
CA GLU A 169 5.70 12.23 11.17
C GLU A 169 4.93 13.56 11.09
N ARG A 170 4.19 13.79 10.00
CA ARG A 170 3.39 15.02 9.79
C ARG A 170 2.00 14.95 10.40
N MET A 171 1.55 13.77 10.83
CA MET A 171 0.18 13.54 11.30
C MET A 171 -0.26 14.47 12.42
N PRO A 172 0.53 14.72 13.49
CA PRO A 172 0.11 15.62 14.56
C PRO A 172 -0.14 17.05 14.07
N SER A 173 0.70 17.54 13.14
CA SER A 173 0.56 18.89 12.57
C SER A 173 -0.64 19.00 11.64
N LEU A 174 -0.96 17.95 10.88
CA LEU A 174 -2.15 17.90 10.05
C LEU A 174 -3.43 17.95 10.90
N VAL A 175 -3.48 17.15 11.97
CA VAL A 175 -4.62 17.13 12.90
C VAL A 175 -4.81 18.47 13.59
N ASP A 176 -3.75 19.10 14.10
CA ASP A 176 -3.85 20.39 14.77
C ASP A 176 -4.37 21.49 13.82
N TYR A 177 -3.80 21.57 12.61
CA TYR A 177 -4.18 22.58 11.64
C TYR A 177 -5.63 22.40 11.15
N GLU A 178 -6.03 21.19 10.79
CA GLU A 178 -7.39 20.89 10.32
C GLU A 178 -8.43 21.22 11.40
N ASN A 179 -8.15 20.85 12.66
CA ASN A 179 -9.04 21.16 13.77
C ASN A 179 -9.14 22.67 14.02
N ARG A 180 -8.05 23.42 13.88
CA ARG A 180 -8.07 24.87 13.98
C ARG A 180 -8.93 25.49 12.88
N MET A 181 -8.75 25.05 11.63
CA MET A 181 -9.54 25.52 10.49
C MET A 181 -11.04 25.26 10.69
N LYS A 182 -11.41 24.03 11.10
CA LYS A 182 -12.80 23.67 11.40
C LYS A 182 -13.40 24.54 12.52
N ARG A 183 -12.65 24.82 13.58
CA ARG A 183 -13.11 25.72 14.66
C ARG A 183 -13.29 27.16 14.18
N GLU A 184 -12.36 27.67 13.37
CA GLU A 184 -12.46 29.01 12.80
C GLU A 184 -13.66 29.16 11.86
N GLU A 185 -13.93 28.15 11.04
CA GLU A 185 -15.10 28.09 10.16
C GLU A 185 -16.40 28.05 10.96
N GLN A 186 -16.50 27.16 11.95
CA GLN A 186 -17.66 27.09 12.86
C GLN A 186 -17.89 28.42 13.60
N GLN A 187 -16.83 29.10 14.05
CA GLN A 187 -16.96 30.41 14.69
C GLN A 187 -17.44 31.49 13.72
N LYS A 188 -17.01 31.45 12.45
CA LYS A 188 -17.48 32.38 11.41
C LYS A 188 -18.95 32.15 11.09
N GLU A 189 -19.36 30.89 10.92
CA GLU A 189 -20.77 30.52 10.70
C GLU A 189 -21.66 30.96 11.86
N MET A 190 -21.26 30.67 13.10
CA MET A 190 -22.00 31.10 14.30
C MET A 190 -22.15 32.62 14.37
N LYS A 191 -21.10 33.39 14.01
CA LYS A 191 -21.18 34.85 13.93
C LYS A 191 -22.15 35.32 12.83
N GLN A 192 -22.16 34.66 11.68
CA GLN A 192 -23.10 34.98 10.60
C GLN A 192 -24.55 34.71 11.02
N TYR A 193 -24.83 33.56 11.64
CA TYR A 193 -26.17 33.26 12.17
C TYR A 193 -26.63 34.27 13.21
N ALA A 194 -25.73 34.72 14.10
CA ALA A 194 -26.04 35.76 15.07
C ALA A 194 -26.41 37.09 14.38
N ILE A 195 -25.68 37.49 13.34
CA ILE A 195 -25.98 38.70 12.54
C ILE A 195 -27.34 38.58 11.86
N TYR A 196 -27.64 37.44 11.23
CA TYR A 196 -28.94 37.21 10.59
C TYR A 196 -30.10 37.23 11.60
N GLY A 197 -29.90 36.69 12.80
CA GLY A 197 -30.87 36.77 13.89
C GLY A 197 -31.18 38.22 14.29
N ILE A 198 -30.15 39.06 14.43
CA ILE A 198 -30.32 40.49 14.73
C ILE A 198 -31.09 41.20 13.62
N ILE A 199 -30.73 40.96 12.35
CA ILE A 199 -31.41 41.57 11.19
C ILE A 199 -32.89 41.18 11.17
N ALA A 200 -33.21 39.90 11.44
CA ALA A 200 -34.59 39.41 11.48
C ALA A 200 -35.42 40.10 12.58
N ILE A 201 -34.85 40.28 13.78
CA ILE A 201 -35.51 40.99 14.89
C ILE A 201 -35.78 42.45 14.52
N VAL A 202 -34.80 43.14 13.96
CA VAL A 202 -34.94 44.55 13.55
C VAL A 202 -36.01 44.71 12.46
N ALA A 203 -35.99 43.84 11.44
CA ALA A 203 -36.99 43.86 10.38
C ALA A 203 -38.41 43.62 10.91
N ALA A 204 -38.58 42.68 11.86
CA ALA A 204 -39.86 42.41 12.50
C ALA A 204 -40.36 43.62 13.31
N ALA A 205 -39.49 44.28 14.07
CA ALA A 205 -39.84 45.48 14.82
C ALA A 205 -40.27 46.64 13.91
N ILE A 206 -39.54 46.90 12.82
CA ILE A 206 -39.91 47.91 11.83
C ILE A 206 -41.25 47.57 11.18
N GLY A 207 -41.45 46.32 10.77
CA GLY A 207 -42.72 45.87 10.19
C GLY A 207 -43.91 46.04 11.15
N ALA A 208 -43.71 45.77 12.44
CA ALA A 208 -44.73 45.98 13.47
C ALA A 208 -45.06 47.48 13.65
N ILE A 209 -44.05 48.36 13.68
CA ILE A 209 -44.24 49.81 13.79
C ILE A 209 -44.99 50.36 12.57
N ILE A 210 -44.59 49.96 11.35
CA ILE A 210 -45.25 50.39 10.11
C ILE A 210 -46.71 49.91 10.10
N SER A 211 -46.95 48.65 10.46
CA SER A 211 -48.32 48.09 10.52
C SER A 211 -49.18 48.85 11.53
N TYR A 212 -48.63 49.16 12.70
CA TYR A 212 -49.32 49.96 13.72
C TYR A 212 -49.69 51.36 13.19
N LEU A 213 -48.74 52.07 12.57
CA LEU A 213 -48.97 53.40 12.01
C LEU A 213 -50.03 53.42 10.89
N ILE A 214 -50.12 52.36 10.07
CA ILE A 214 -51.14 52.24 9.03
C ILE A 214 -52.51 51.90 9.62
N MET A 215 -52.57 51.07 10.66
CA MET A 215 -53.82 50.62 11.28
C MET A 215 -54.42 51.63 12.27
N THR A 216 -53.66 52.63 12.73
CA THR A 216 -54.18 53.76 13.50
C THR A 216 -54.26 55.02 12.61
N PRO A 217 -55.31 55.20 11.79
CA PRO A 217 -55.49 56.44 11.07
C PRO A 217 -55.79 57.57 12.06
N SER A 218 -55.22 58.75 11.76
CA SER A 218 -55.42 60.01 12.48
C SER A 218 -56.86 60.49 12.38
#